data_AF-A0AA37WHZ4-F1
#
_entry.id   AF-A0AA37WHZ4-F1
#
_cell.length_a   1.000
_cell.length_b   1.000
_cell.length_c   1.000
_cell.angle_alpha   90.00
_cell.angle_beta   90.00
_cell.angle_gamma   90.00
#
_symmetry.space_group_name_H-M   'P 1'
#
loop_
_entity.id
_entity.type
_entity.pdbx_description
1 polymer ?
#
loop_
_entity_poly.entity_id
_entity_poly.type
_entity_poly.pdbx_seq_one_letter_code
_entity_poly.pdbx_strand_id
1 'polypeptide(L)'
;MDAWILKQLRAKVLTDLGQLIPSGYFSNETTANHFNDSFQGAKHLSFEMEWGQRAVKIGKKLYFEPLPDFTAQQISASELLMNLGLLACAETSLCVTEQLASKAALKRIPDGNSGNVANQIKTEQIPIFQQNIIGALEQYLHYLPYNEIIPYISLIPKDRQENIINMVQEKSKIINNINVTGSNVGNIQAGENNEITNHKAQSGILTWVFGIIGAVISGVIIYYLTTGA
;
A
#
# COMPACT_ATOMS: atom_id res chain seq x y z
N MET A 1 9.43 -7.80 -3.34
CA MET A 1 8.25 -8.26 -4.12
C MET A 1 8.48 -7.89 -5.59
N ASP A 2 7.86 -8.57 -6.54
CA ASP A 2 8.01 -8.24 -7.96
C ASP A 2 7.41 -6.85 -8.27
N ALA A 3 8.25 -5.92 -8.75
CA ALA A 3 7.86 -4.53 -8.97
C ALA A 3 6.84 -4.37 -10.10
N TRP A 4 6.90 -5.23 -11.13
CA TRP A 4 5.94 -5.19 -12.24
C TRP A 4 4.56 -5.61 -11.76
N ILE A 5 4.49 -6.70 -10.99
CA ILE A 5 3.22 -7.20 -10.44
C ILE A 5 2.63 -6.20 -9.45
N LEU A 6 3.46 -5.57 -8.61
CA LEU A 6 3.01 -4.50 -7.73
C LEU A 6 2.41 -3.32 -8.50
N LYS A 7 3.00 -2.93 -9.64
CA LYS A 7 2.46 -1.86 -10.49
C LYS A 7 1.08 -2.23 -11.06
N GLN A 8 0.90 -3.46 -11.50
CA GLN A 8 -0.40 -3.96 -11.96
C GLN A 8 -1.42 -4.00 -10.82
N LEU A 9 -0.99 -4.39 -9.61
CA LEU A 9 -1.84 -4.44 -8.43
C LEU A 9 -2.31 -3.03 -8.03
N ARG A 10 -1.42 -2.03 -8.05
CA ARG A 10 -1.78 -0.63 -7.81
C ARG A 10 -2.87 -0.16 -8.79
N ALA A 11 -2.71 -0.43 -10.08
CA ALA A 11 -3.69 -0.04 -11.09
C ALA A 11 -5.06 -0.72 -10.88
N LYS A 12 -5.06 -2.01 -10.54
CA LYS A 12 -6.30 -2.77 -10.26
C LYS A 12 -7.03 -2.24 -9.03
N VAL A 13 -6.31 -2.04 -7.92
CA VAL A 13 -6.86 -1.47 -6.69
C VAL A 13 -7.47 -0.09 -6.94
N LEU A 14 -6.78 0.77 -7.70
CA LEU A 14 -7.31 2.09 -8.06
C LEU A 14 -8.55 2.01 -8.95
N THR A 15 -8.63 1.01 -9.82
CA THR A 15 -9.81 0.78 -10.67
C THR A 15 -11.01 0.39 -9.82
N ASP A 16 -10.84 -0.55 -8.88
CA ASP A 16 -11.91 -1.02 -8.00
C ASP A 16 -12.39 0.06 -7.02
N LEU A 17 -11.51 0.99 -6.66
CA LEU A 17 -11.82 2.15 -5.82
C LEU A 17 -12.19 3.40 -6.64
N GLY A 18 -12.26 3.30 -7.98
CA GLY A 18 -12.35 4.47 -8.86
C GLY A 18 -13.58 5.35 -8.63
N GLN A 19 -14.70 4.76 -8.21
CA GLN A 19 -15.93 5.50 -7.87
C GLN A 19 -15.86 6.20 -6.49
N LEU A 20 -14.92 5.78 -5.64
CA LEU A 20 -14.74 6.26 -4.27
C LEU A 20 -13.65 7.32 -4.15
N ILE A 21 -12.72 7.33 -5.11
CA ILE A 21 -11.58 8.25 -5.15
C ILE A 21 -11.95 9.44 -6.05
N PRO A 22 -11.83 10.69 -5.58
CA PRO A 22 -12.10 11.86 -6.41
C PRO A 22 -11.26 11.87 -7.69
N SER A 23 -11.88 12.30 -8.79
CA SER A 23 -11.17 12.46 -10.07
C SER A 23 -9.97 13.42 -9.90
N GLY A 24 -8.83 13.05 -10.50
CA GLY A 24 -7.59 13.82 -10.40
C GLY A 24 -6.90 13.77 -9.04
N TYR A 25 -7.38 12.98 -8.07
CA TYR A 25 -6.77 12.93 -6.72
C TYR A 25 -5.27 12.59 -6.73
N PHE A 26 -4.85 11.70 -7.63
CA PHE A 26 -3.43 11.33 -7.82
C PHE A 26 -2.72 12.17 -8.89
N SER A 27 -3.44 13.06 -9.58
CA SER A 27 -2.90 13.89 -10.67
C SER A 27 -2.57 15.32 -10.23
N ASN A 28 -3.08 15.75 -9.08
CA ASN A 28 -2.78 17.07 -8.53
C ASN A 28 -1.35 17.09 -8.00
N GLU A 29 -0.38 17.59 -8.77
CA GLU A 29 0.98 17.81 -8.28
C GLU A 29 0.94 18.75 -7.06
N THR A 30 1.56 18.34 -5.96
CA THR A 30 1.79 19.22 -4.81
C THR A 30 3.26 19.52 -4.67
N THR A 31 3.59 20.81 -4.61
CA THR A 31 4.97 21.28 -4.42
C THR A 31 5.59 20.84 -3.09
N ALA A 32 4.79 20.31 -2.17
CA ALA A 32 5.20 19.99 -0.80
C ALA A 32 6.19 18.82 -0.66
N ASN A 33 6.29 17.92 -1.65
CA ASN A 33 7.08 16.69 -1.53
C ASN A 33 8.19 16.56 -2.59
N HIS A 34 8.65 17.66 -3.16
CA HIS A 34 9.73 17.61 -4.14
C HIS A 34 11.09 17.40 -3.46
N PHE A 35 11.73 16.29 -3.80
CA PHE A 35 13.15 16.11 -3.51
C PHE A 35 13.99 17.03 -4.40
N ASN A 36 15.09 17.52 -3.82
CA ASN A 36 16.04 18.36 -4.53
C ASN A 36 16.65 17.63 -5.75
N ASP A 37 16.82 18.33 -6.87
CA ASP A 37 17.33 17.77 -8.13
C ASP A 37 18.74 17.17 -8.02
N SER A 38 19.48 17.48 -6.96
CA SER A 38 20.76 16.82 -6.66
C SER A 38 20.63 15.32 -6.36
N PHE A 39 19.43 14.83 -6.01
CA PHE A 39 19.19 13.39 -5.84
C PHE A 39 19.02 12.70 -7.19
N GLN A 40 19.70 11.57 -7.36
CA GLN A 40 19.50 10.73 -8.53
C GLN A 40 18.05 10.26 -8.57
N GLY A 41 17.36 10.54 -9.68
CA GLY A 41 15.96 10.20 -9.86
C GLY A 41 14.99 11.07 -9.07
N ALA A 42 15.39 12.26 -8.59
CA ALA A 42 14.57 13.15 -7.75
C ALA A 42 13.12 13.30 -8.22
N LYS A 43 12.87 13.50 -9.52
CA LYS A 43 11.52 13.59 -10.09
C LYS A 43 10.69 12.32 -9.86
N HIS A 44 11.27 11.15 -10.11
CA HIS A 44 10.59 9.87 -9.89
C HIS A 44 10.36 9.60 -8.40
N LEU A 45 11.36 9.86 -7.56
CA LEU A 45 11.24 9.72 -6.11
C LEU A 45 10.16 10.66 -5.55
N SER A 46 10.08 11.89 -6.02
CA SER A 46 9.06 12.85 -5.59
C SER A 46 7.66 12.36 -5.97
N PHE A 47 7.52 11.85 -7.20
CA PHE A 47 6.27 11.25 -7.66
C PHE A 47 5.85 10.05 -6.81
N GLU A 48 6.76 9.11 -6.53
CA GLU A 48 6.45 7.92 -5.73
C GLU A 48 6.14 8.26 -4.26
N MET A 49 6.85 9.23 -3.67
CA MET A 49 6.54 9.74 -2.33
C MET A 49 5.16 10.38 -2.29
N GLU A 50 4.85 11.25 -3.25
CA GLU A 50 3.56 11.91 -3.33
C GLU A 50 2.42 10.91 -3.55
N TRP A 51 2.59 9.99 -4.50
CA TRP A 51 1.63 8.91 -4.74
C TRP A 51 1.42 8.08 -3.47
N GLY A 52 2.51 7.70 -2.79
CA GLY A 52 2.48 6.94 -1.56
C GLY A 52 1.70 7.64 -0.46
N GLN A 53 2.02 8.89 -0.16
CA GLN A 53 1.31 9.67 0.86
C GLN A 53 -0.19 9.83 0.54
N ARG A 54 -0.53 10.08 -0.73
CA ARG A 54 -1.92 10.18 -1.19
C ARG A 54 -2.66 8.85 -1.02
N ALA A 55 -2.03 7.75 -1.41
CA ALA A 55 -2.55 6.40 -1.27
C ALA A 55 -2.78 6.02 0.20
N VAL A 56 -1.83 6.32 1.09
CA VAL A 56 -2.01 6.12 2.54
C VAL A 56 -3.17 6.95 3.07
N LYS A 57 -3.22 8.24 2.73
CA LYS A 57 -4.26 9.15 3.23
C LYS A 57 -5.66 8.69 2.81
N ILE A 58 -5.86 8.38 1.53
CA ILE A 58 -7.17 7.97 1.02
C ILE A 58 -7.51 6.54 1.44
N GLY A 59 -6.56 5.60 1.37
CA GLY A 59 -6.76 4.22 1.80
C GLY A 59 -7.13 4.12 3.27
N LYS A 60 -6.45 4.87 4.15
CA LYS A 60 -6.80 4.98 5.57
C LYS A 60 -8.23 5.48 5.75
N LYS A 61 -8.61 6.57 5.06
CA LYS A 61 -9.96 7.13 5.16
C LYS A 61 -11.01 6.10 4.73
N LEU A 62 -10.83 5.48 3.56
CA LEU A 62 -11.79 4.51 3.02
C LEU A 62 -11.88 3.24 3.86
N TYR A 63 -10.79 2.82 4.51
CA TYR A 63 -10.76 1.61 5.34
C TYR A 63 -11.37 1.81 6.73
N PHE A 64 -11.04 2.91 7.42
CA PHE A 64 -11.51 3.15 8.79
C PHE A 64 -12.84 3.91 8.87
N GLU A 65 -13.22 4.62 7.80
CA GLU A 65 -14.47 5.37 7.70
C GLU A 65 -15.27 4.93 6.44
N PRO A 66 -15.59 3.64 6.30
CA PRO A 66 -16.32 3.15 5.13
C PRO A 66 -17.75 3.70 5.12
N LEU A 67 -18.26 4.02 3.93
CA LEU A 67 -19.69 4.34 3.76
C LEU A 67 -20.53 3.05 3.85
N PRO A 68 -21.83 3.14 4.22
CA PRO A 68 -22.69 1.96 4.34
C PRO A 68 -22.74 1.05 3.12
N ASP A 69 -22.58 1.61 1.91
CA ASP A 69 -22.67 0.88 0.65
C ASP A 69 -21.33 0.29 0.16
N PHE A 70 -20.26 0.35 0.98
CA PHE A 70 -18.97 -0.22 0.60
C PHE A 70 -19.05 -1.75 0.57
N THR A 71 -18.64 -2.32 -0.56
CA THR A 71 -18.48 -3.77 -0.69
C THR A 71 -17.25 -4.24 0.09
N ALA A 72 -17.24 -5.51 0.50
CA ALA A 72 -16.08 -6.12 1.13
C ALA A 72 -14.81 -6.09 0.22
N GLN A 73 -15.00 -6.13 -1.10
CA GLN A 73 -13.94 -5.92 -2.08
C GLN A 73 -13.34 -4.50 -1.98
N GLN A 74 -14.18 -3.47 -1.86
CA GLN A 74 -13.71 -2.08 -1.72
C GLN A 74 -13.01 -1.84 -0.38
N ILE A 75 -13.49 -2.45 0.71
CA ILE A 75 -12.84 -2.35 2.02
C ILE A 75 -11.44 -2.99 1.99
N SER A 76 -11.33 -4.22 1.49
CA SER A 76 -10.04 -4.92 1.35
C SER A 76 -9.10 -4.22 0.35
N ALA A 77 -9.62 -3.69 -0.76
CA ALA A 77 -8.85 -2.86 -1.68
C ALA A 77 -8.32 -1.58 -1.02
N SER A 78 -9.08 -0.98 -0.10
CA SER A 78 -8.68 0.24 0.63
C SER A 78 -7.52 -0.03 1.59
N GLU A 79 -7.56 -1.16 2.30
CA GLU A 79 -6.45 -1.64 3.14
C GLU A 79 -5.20 -1.89 2.30
N LEU A 80 -5.36 -2.55 1.16
CA LEU A 80 -4.27 -2.84 0.24
C LEU A 80 -3.68 -1.55 -0.35
N LEU A 81 -4.50 -0.57 -0.73
CA LEU A 81 -4.05 0.74 -1.20
C LEU A 81 -3.20 1.46 -0.13
N MET A 82 -3.66 1.44 1.12
CA MET A 82 -2.92 2.03 2.23
C MET A 82 -1.53 1.40 2.38
N ASN A 83 -1.45 0.07 2.41
CA ASN A 83 -0.17 -0.63 2.57
C ASN A 83 0.76 -0.49 1.36
N LEU A 84 0.22 -0.45 0.13
CA LEU A 84 0.98 -0.14 -1.07
C LEU A 84 1.58 1.28 -1.01
N GLY A 85 0.81 2.24 -0.48
CA GLY A 85 1.29 3.61 -0.27
C GLY A 85 2.41 3.69 0.76
N LEU A 86 2.29 2.95 1.88
CA LEU A 86 3.34 2.88 2.91
C LEU A 86 4.64 2.30 2.35
N LEU A 87 4.56 1.23 1.57
CA LEU A 87 5.73 0.64 0.93
C LEU A 87 6.41 1.63 -0.03
N ALA A 88 5.63 2.33 -0.88
CA ALA A 88 6.18 3.32 -1.81
C ALA A 88 6.94 4.45 -1.08
N CYS A 89 6.37 4.96 0.02
CA CYS A 89 7.02 5.96 0.86
C CYS A 89 8.33 5.43 1.49
N ALA A 90 8.32 4.18 1.97
CA ALA A 90 9.47 3.56 2.60
C ALA A 90 10.62 3.32 1.61
N GLU A 91 10.32 2.75 0.44
CA GLU A 91 11.31 2.52 -0.63
C GLU A 91 11.93 3.83 -1.12
N THR A 92 11.10 4.87 -1.26
CA THR A 92 11.58 6.21 -1.63
C THR A 92 12.47 6.81 -0.54
N SER A 93 12.05 6.70 0.72
CA SER A 93 12.82 7.20 1.87
C SER A 93 14.16 6.48 2.02
N LEU A 94 14.19 5.16 1.78
CA LEU A 94 15.41 4.37 1.75
C LEU A 94 16.37 4.90 0.69
N CYS A 95 15.89 5.08 -0.55
CA CYS A 95 16.73 5.55 -1.65
C CYS A 95 17.35 6.94 -1.34
N VAL A 96 16.56 7.87 -0.81
CA VAL A 96 17.04 9.21 -0.45
C VAL A 96 18.05 9.16 0.71
N THR A 97 17.78 8.36 1.74
CA THR A 97 18.67 8.25 2.91
C THR A 97 19.99 7.55 2.59
N GLU A 98 19.99 6.53 1.73
CA GLU A 98 21.21 5.90 1.20
C GLU A 98 22.05 6.87 0.37
N GLN A 99 21.41 7.69 -0.47
CA GLN A 99 22.10 8.73 -1.24
C GLN A 99 22.69 9.82 -0.34
N LEU A 100 21.97 10.24 0.71
CA LEU A 100 22.48 11.19 1.71
C LEU A 100 23.72 10.64 2.42
N ALA A 101 23.65 9.42 2.94
CA ALA A 101 24.76 8.78 3.63
C ALA A 101 25.99 8.65 2.71
N SER A 102 25.76 8.26 1.45
CA SER A 102 26.81 8.15 0.44
C SER A 102 27.48 9.51 0.14
N LYS A 103 26.69 10.57 -0.04
CA LYS A 103 27.20 11.93 -0.28
C LYS A 103 27.99 12.47 0.93
N ALA A 104 27.52 12.22 2.15
CA ALA A 104 28.21 12.62 3.37
C ALA A 104 29.56 11.91 3.49
N ALA A 105 29.60 10.60 3.24
CA ALA A 105 30.83 9.81 3.21
C ALA A 105 31.83 10.34 2.17
N LEU A 106 31.37 10.66 0.95
CA LEU A 106 32.20 11.25 -0.10
C LEU A 106 32.78 12.61 0.30
N LYS A 107 31.97 13.46 0.94
CA LYS A 107 32.40 14.77 1.45
C LYS A 107 33.20 14.67 2.76
N ARG A 108 33.37 13.47 3.33
CA ARG A 108 34.01 13.21 4.64
C ARG A 108 33.38 14.02 5.78
N ILE A 109 32.06 14.18 5.74
CA ILE A 109 31.27 14.84 6.79
C ILE A 109 30.36 13.82 7.49
N PRO A 110 29.92 14.10 8.73
CA PRO A 110 28.91 13.28 9.40
C PRO A 110 27.63 13.18 8.57
N ASP A 111 27.03 11.99 8.52
CA ASP A 111 25.82 11.71 7.75
C ASP A 111 24.51 12.08 8.47
N GLY A 112 24.62 12.65 9.67
CA GLY A 112 23.49 13.13 10.46
C GLY A 112 22.46 12.05 10.80
N ASN A 113 22.87 10.77 10.93
CA ASN A 113 22.03 9.60 11.18
C ASN A 113 21.33 8.99 9.95
N SER A 114 21.58 9.49 8.74
CA SER A 114 20.93 8.99 7.52
C SER A 114 21.21 7.51 7.24
N GLY A 115 22.43 7.02 7.49
CA GLY A 115 22.78 5.61 7.30
C GLY A 115 22.05 4.67 8.26
N ASN A 116 21.87 5.07 9.53
CA ASN A 116 21.10 4.29 10.50
C ASN A 116 19.62 4.24 10.13
N VAL A 117 19.05 5.37 9.69
CA VAL A 117 17.66 5.43 9.22
C VAL A 117 17.48 4.55 7.98
N ALA A 118 18.40 4.62 7.01
CA ALA A 118 18.38 3.74 5.82
C ALA A 118 18.38 2.26 6.24
N ASN A 119 19.27 1.89 7.16
CA ASN A 119 19.33 0.52 7.67
C ASN A 119 18.00 0.11 8.32
N GLN A 120 17.42 0.95 9.19
CA GLN A 120 16.14 0.66 9.83
C GLN A 120 15.00 0.47 8.82
N ILE A 121 14.90 1.35 7.83
CA ILE A 121 13.86 1.25 6.79
C ILE A 121 14.02 -0.09 6.04
N LYS A 122 15.25 -0.45 5.69
CA LYS A 122 15.58 -1.67 4.95
C LYS A 122 15.32 -2.95 5.75
N THR A 123 15.73 -3.00 7.02
CA THR A 123 15.70 -4.24 7.81
C THR A 123 14.39 -4.43 8.58
N GLU A 124 13.66 -3.36 8.88
CA GLU A 124 12.44 -3.42 9.68
C GLU A 124 11.20 -3.01 8.86
N GLN A 125 11.19 -1.79 8.33
CA GLN A 125 9.95 -1.20 7.80
C GLN A 125 9.49 -1.85 6.49
N ILE A 126 10.39 -1.97 5.50
CA ILE A 126 10.05 -2.59 4.21
C ILE A 126 9.55 -4.03 4.40
N PRO A 127 10.22 -4.91 5.17
CA PRO A 127 9.72 -6.24 5.47
C PRO A 127 8.32 -6.23 6.10
N ILE A 128 8.06 -5.34 7.07
CA ILE A 128 6.74 -5.21 7.69
C ILE A 128 5.68 -4.82 6.66
N PHE A 129 5.95 -3.82 5.83
CA PHE A 129 4.98 -3.38 4.80
C PHE A 129 4.75 -4.45 3.74
N GLN A 130 5.77 -5.22 3.37
CA GLN A 130 5.61 -6.37 2.47
C GLN A 130 4.71 -7.44 3.09
N GLN A 131 4.87 -7.76 4.38
CA GLN A 131 3.98 -8.70 5.07
C GLN A 131 2.55 -8.19 5.18
N ASN A 132 2.36 -6.89 5.46
CA ASN A 132 1.03 -6.28 5.49
C ASN A 132 0.37 -6.30 4.11
N ILE A 133 1.13 -6.04 3.04
CA ILE A 133 0.61 -6.16 1.67
C ILE A 133 0.18 -7.59 1.40
N ILE A 134 0.97 -8.60 1.80
CA ILE A 134 0.58 -9.99 1.61
C ILE A 134 -0.73 -10.30 2.35
N GLY A 135 -0.85 -9.96 3.63
CA GLY A 135 -2.07 -10.18 4.40
C GLY A 135 -3.30 -9.47 3.82
N ALA A 136 -3.15 -8.20 3.42
CA ALA A 136 -4.23 -7.43 2.79
C ALA A 136 -4.58 -7.99 1.40
N LEU A 137 -3.58 -8.46 0.64
CA LEU A 137 -3.78 -9.08 -0.67
C LEU A 137 -4.58 -10.37 -0.54
N GLU A 138 -4.27 -11.23 0.42
CA GLU A 138 -5.04 -12.47 0.66
C GLU A 138 -6.53 -12.19 0.83
N GLN A 139 -6.86 -11.23 1.71
CA GLN A 139 -8.25 -10.81 1.91
C GLN A 139 -8.88 -10.26 0.64
N TYR A 140 -8.14 -9.44 -0.11
CA TYR A 140 -8.64 -8.84 -1.34
C TYR A 140 -8.90 -9.89 -2.45
N LEU A 141 -8.02 -10.88 -2.60
CA LEU A 141 -8.17 -11.95 -3.59
C LEU A 141 -9.43 -12.80 -3.37
N HIS A 142 -9.95 -12.87 -2.14
CA HIS A 142 -11.20 -13.60 -1.85
C HIS A 142 -12.42 -13.03 -2.58
N TYR A 143 -12.36 -11.77 -2.99
CA TYR A 143 -13.45 -11.07 -3.65
C TYR A 143 -13.29 -10.96 -5.16
N LEU A 144 -12.13 -11.33 -5.70
CA LEU A 144 -11.88 -11.30 -7.13
C LEU A 144 -12.34 -12.59 -7.83
N PRO A 145 -12.73 -12.51 -9.12
CA PRO A 145 -12.97 -13.69 -9.92
C PRO A 145 -11.64 -14.42 -10.23
N TYR A 146 -11.71 -15.73 -10.43
CA TYR A 146 -10.53 -16.60 -10.59
C TYR A 146 -9.51 -16.11 -11.63
N ASN A 147 -9.98 -15.63 -12.77
CA ASN A 147 -9.13 -15.11 -13.85
C ASN A 147 -8.35 -13.85 -13.47
N GLU A 148 -8.86 -13.04 -12.54
CA GLU A 148 -8.20 -11.81 -12.07
C GLU A 148 -7.17 -12.07 -10.97
N ILE A 149 -7.20 -13.23 -10.31
CA ILE A 149 -6.28 -13.56 -9.22
C ILE A 149 -4.92 -14.03 -9.74
N ILE A 150 -4.91 -14.71 -10.89
CA ILE A 150 -3.72 -15.36 -11.46
C ILE A 150 -2.48 -14.45 -11.50
N PRO A 151 -2.56 -13.17 -11.92
CA PRO A 151 -1.39 -12.29 -11.97
C PRO A 151 -0.76 -12.01 -10.60
N TYR A 152 -1.55 -12.12 -9.52
CA TYR A 152 -1.15 -11.68 -8.17
C TYR A 152 -0.80 -12.83 -7.25
N ILE A 153 -1.15 -14.07 -7.60
CA ILE A 153 -0.93 -15.24 -6.74
C ILE A 153 0.56 -15.48 -6.44
N SER A 154 1.44 -15.08 -7.35
CA SER A 154 2.90 -15.17 -7.18
C SER A 154 3.46 -14.24 -6.12
N LEU A 155 2.69 -13.23 -5.67
CA LEU A 155 3.03 -12.38 -4.53
C LEU A 155 2.74 -13.05 -3.19
N ILE A 156 1.92 -14.10 -3.18
CA ILE A 156 1.58 -14.88 -1.99
C ILE A 156 2.65 -15.97 -1.77
N PRO A 157 3.08 -16.23 -0.52
CA PRO A 157 3.96 -17.36 -0.21
C PRO A 157 3.41 -18.70 -0.68
N LYS A 158 4.27 -19.56 -1.23
CA LYS A 158 3.87 -20.81 -1.91
C LYS A 158 2.98 -21.72 -1.06
N ASP A 159 3.25 -21.79 0.23
CA ASP A 159 2.50 -22.56 1.23
C ASP A 159 1.05 -22.08 1.44
N ARG A 160 0.74 -20.85 1.01
CA ARG A 160 -0.60 -20.24 1.11
C ARG A 160 -1.34 -20.15 -0.22
N GLN A 161 -0.65 -20.29 -1.35
CA GLN A 161 -1.24 -20.14 -2.69
C GLN A 161 -2.37 -21.14 -2.98
N GLU A 162 -2.16 -22.42 -2.64
CA GLU A 162 -3.12 -23.49 -2.94
C GLU A 162 -4.47 -23.26 -2.24
N ASN A 163 -4.44 -22.80 -0.99
CA ASN A 163 -5.65 -22.50 -0.23
C ASN A 163 -6.49 -21.39 -0.89
N ILE A 164 -5.85 -20.33 -1.38
CA ILE A 164 -6.53 -19.22 -2.06
C ILE A 164 -7.13 -19.69 -3.38
N ILE A 165 -6.37 -20.47 -4.16
CA ILE A 165 -6.82 -21.01 -5.45
C ILE A 165 -8.06 -21.90 -5.25
N ASN A 166 -7.99 -22.85 -4.31
CA ASN A 166 -9.07 -23.80 -4.04
C ASN A 166 -10.34 -23.07 -3.60
N MET A 167 -10.22 -22.12 -2.66
CA MET A 167 -11.35 -21.35 -2.16
C MET A 167 -12.05 -20.55 -3.26
N VAL A 168 -11.30 -19.93 -4.17
CA VAL A 168 -11.89 -19.14 -5.27
C VAL A 168 -12.56 -20.05 -6.30
N GLN A 169 -11.94 -21.19 -6.61
CA GLN A 169 -12.52 -22.19 -7.51
C GLN A 169 -13.84 -22.75 -6.97
N GLU A 170 -13.92 -23.05 -5.67
CA GLU A 170 -15.17 -23.48 -5.03
C GLU A 170 -16.27 -22.41 -5.12
N LYS A 171 -15.94 -21.14 -4.85
CA LYS A 171 -16.88 -20.02 -4.99
C LYS A 171 -17.44 -19.93 -6.42
N SER A 172 -16.58 -20.09 -7.43
CA SER A 172 -17.02 -20.08 -8.84
C SER A 172 -17.96 -21.24 -9.20
N LYS A 173 -17.74 -22.43 -8.63
CA LYS A 173 -18.62 -23.60 -8.84
C LYS A 173 -19.99 -23.37 -8.21
N ILE A 174 -20.04 -22.80 -7.02
CA ILE A 174 -21.30 -22.48 -6.32
C ILE A 174 -22.12 -21.46 -7.13
N ILE A 175 -21.50 -20.38 -7.61
CA ILE A 175 -22.19 -19.37 -8.43
C ILE A 175 -22.76 -19.98 -9.72
N ASN A 176 -21.98 -20.83 -10.40
CA ASN A 176 -22.44 -21.51 -11.61
C ASN A 176 -23.60 -22.46 -11.33
N ASN A 177 -23.58 -23.20 -10.23
CA ASN A 177 -24.69 -24.07 -9.84
C ASN A 177 -25.95 -23.28 -9.45
N ILE A 178 -25.83 -22.13 -8.78
CA ILE A 178 -26.97 -21.25 -8.47
C ILE A 178 -27.59 -20.71 -9.76
N ASN A 179 -26.79 -20.28 -10.74
CA ASN A 179 -27.31 -19.82 -12.03
C ASN A 179 -27.98 -20.94 -12.86
N VAL A 180 -27.58 -22.19 -12.69
CA VAL A 180 -28.23 -23.35 -13.32
C VAL A 180 -29.55 -23.72 -12.61
N THR A 181 -29.66 -23.44 -11.30
CA THR A 181 -30.87 -23.75 -10.50
C THR A 181 -31.85 -22.56 -10.40
N GLY A 182 -31.42 -21.36 -10.77
CA GLY A 182 -32.18 -20.10 -10.70
C GLY A 182 -33.30 -19.92 -11.72
N SER A 183 -33.75 -20.99 -12.39
CA SER A 183 -35.04 -20.99 -13.11
C SER A 183 -36.23 -21.23 -12.16
N ASN A 184 -36.01 -21.46 -10.86
CA ASN A 184 -37.10 -21.53 -9.88
C ASN A 184 -36.83 -20.61 -8.69
N VAL A 185 -37.72 -19.62 -8.54
CA VAL A 185 -37.76 -18.63 -7.46
C VAL A 185 -37.98 -19.33 -6.12
N GLY A 186 -37.13 -19.03 -5.14
CA GLY A 186 -37.32 -19.45 -3.75
C GLY A 186 -36.49 -18.57 -2.80
N ASN A 187 -37.20 -17.82 -1.94
CA ASN A 187 -36.67 -16.95 -0.89
C ASN A 187 -35.54 -17.61 -0.08
N ILE A 188 -34.44 -16.90 0.12
CA ILE A 188 -33.40 -17.28 1.10
C ILE A 188 -33.34 -16.21 2.18
N GLN A 189 -33.63 -16.63 3.42
CA GLN A 189 -33.52 -15.88 4.66
C GLN A 189 -32.08 -15.43 4.92
N ALA A 190 -31.94 -14.19 5.41
CA ALA A 190 -30.72 -13.65 5.97
C ALA A 190 -30.34 -14.38 7.28
N GLY A 191 -29.14 -14.94 7.32
CA GLY A 191 -28.51 -15.53 8.51
C GLY A 191 -27.37 -14.64 9.02
N GLU A 192 -27.28 -14.55 10.35
CA GLU A 192 -26.60 -13.56 11.17
C GLU A 192 -25.06 -13.51 11.13
N ASN A 193 -24.57 -12.27 11.31
CA ASN A 193 -23.47 -11.77 12.14
C ASN A 193 -22.19 -12.61 12.30
N ASN A 194 -21.07 -12.08 11.80
CA ASN A 194 -19.74 -12.36 12.33
C ASN A 194 -19.16 -11.08 12.96
N GLU A 195 -18.84 -11.19 14.25
CA GLU A 195 -18.10 -10.18 15.03
C GLU A 195 -16.74 -9.87 14.38
N ILE A 196 -16.50 -8.58 14.14
CA ILE A 196 -15.20 -8.06 13.75
C ILE A 196 -14.38 -7.84 15.03
N THR A 197 -13.33 -8.65 15.21
CA THR A 197 -12.37 -8.50 16.30
C THR A 197 -11.53 -7.24 16.10
N ASN A 198 -11.63 -6.33 17.08
CA ASN A 198 -10.94 -5.04 17.13
C ASN A 198 -9.41 -5.20 17.26
N HIS A 199 -8.65 -4.91 16.19
CA HIS A 199 -7.19 -4.78 16.26
C HIS A 199 -6.77 -3.37 16.72
N LYS A 200 -6.67 -3.19 18.03
CA LYS A 200 -6.24 -1.94 18.70
C LYS A 200 -4.71 -1.64 18.59
N ALA A 201 -3.97 -2.38 17.75
CA ALA A 201 -2.50 -2.33 17.70
C ALA A 201 -1.90 -1.43 16.58
N GLN A 202 -2.69 -0.99 15.60
CA GLN A 202 -2.16 -0.27 14.41
C GLN A 202 -1.93 1.25 14.62
N SER A 203 -2.44 1.83 15.71
CA SER A 203 -2.35 3.29 15.98
C SER A 203 -0.91 3.78 16.25
N GLY A 204 -0.04 2.94 16.83
CA GLY A 204 1.33 3.34 17.20
C GLY A 204 2.27 3.44 16.00
N ILE A 205 2.17 2.48 15.07
CA ILE A 205 3.05 2.39 13.90
C ILE A 205 2.76 3.54 12.93
N LEU A 206 1.49 3.86 12.69
CA LEU A 206 1.10 4.95 11.80
C LEU A 206 1.60 6.32 12.31
N THR A 207 1.47 6.59 13.60
CA THR A 207 1.94 7.86 14.20
C THR A 207 3.46 8.01 14.11
N TRP A 208 4.20 6.91 14.23
CA TRP A 208 5.66 6.90 14.13
C TRP A 208 6.16 7.03 12.69
N VAL A 209 5.52 6.36 11.72
CA VAL A 209 5.86 6.44 10.29
C VAL A 209 5.63 7.86 9.75
N PHE A 210 4.52 8.52 10.09
CA PHE A 210 4.31 9.91 9.73
C PHE A 210 5.28 10.87 10.45
N GLY A 211 5.64 10.56 11.70
CA GLY A 211 6.64 11.31 12.46
C GLY A 211 8.03 11.25 11.84
N ILE A 212 8.47 10.07 11.39
CA ILE A 212 9.81 9.88 10.80
C ILE A 212 9.87 10.38 9.37
N ILE A 213 8.86 10.08 8.54
CA ILE A 213 8.83 10.59 7.16
C ILE A 213 8.75 12.13 7.20
N GLY A 214 7.91 12.70 8.08
CA GLY A 214 7.81 14.14 8.29
C GLY A 214 9.09 14.78 8.84
N ALA A 215 9.76 14.14 9.80
CA ALA A 215 11.00 14.66 10.40
C ALA A 215 12.22 14.51 9.48
N VAL A 216 12.31 13.44 8.69
CA VAL A 216 13.38 13.25 7.69
C VAL A 216 13.23 14.27 6.57
N ILE A 217 12.01 14.52 6.09
CA ILE A 217 11.75 15.55 5.07
C ILE A 217 12.05 16.95 5.64
N SER A 218 11.56 17.28 6.84
CA SER A 218 11.74 18.63 7.42
C SER A 218 13.19 18.91 7.85
N GLY A 219 13.86 17.93 8.46
CA GLY A 219 15.24 18.09 8.96
C GLY A 219 16.28 18.18 7.83
N VAL A 220 16.11 17.38 6.77
CA VAL A 220 17.04 17.39 5.63
C VAL A 220 16.85 18.64 4.76
N ILE A 221 15.61 19.11 4.58
CA ILE A 221 15.32 20.35 3.83
C ILE A 221 15.91 21.56 4.55
N ILE A 222 15.77 21.66 5.88
CA ILE A 222 16.33 22.79 6.65
C ILE A 222 17.86 22.77 6.62
N TYR A 223 18.50 21.59 6.74
CA TYR A 223 19.95 21.48 6.72
C TYR A 223 20.56 21.90 5.36
N TYR A 224 19.97 21.47 4.23
CA TYR A 224 20.49 21.82 2.90
C TYR A 224 20.13 23.26 2.46
N LEU A 225 18.98 23.79 2.88
CA LEU A 225 18.62 25.19 2.60
C LEU A 225 19.44 26.21 3.41
N THR A 226 19.94 25.83 4.59
CA THR A 226 20.73 26.74 5.45
C THR A 226 22.23 26.68 5.20
N THR A 227 22.75 25.57 4.64
CA THR A 227 24.20 25.39 4.45
C THR A 227 24.70 25.65 3.03
N GLY A 228 23.82 25.87 2.04
CA GLY A 228 24.20 26.31 0.69
C GLY A 228 25.22 25.40 0.00
N ALA A 229 25.10 24.08 0.17
CA ALA A 229 26.09 23.07 -0.22
C ALA A 229 25.62 22.04 -1.26
#